data_AF-K3WBQ6-F1
#
_entry.id   AF-K3WBQ6-F1
#
_cell.length_a   1.000
_cell.length_b   1.000
_cell.length_c   1.000
_cell.angle_alpha   90.00
_cell.angle_beta   90.00
_cell.angle_gamma   90.00
#
_symmetry.space_group_name_H-M   'P 1'
#
loop_
_entity.id
_entity.type
_entity.pdbx_description
1 polymer ?
#
loop_
_entity_poly.entity_id
_entity_poly.type
_entity_poly.pdbx_seq_one_letter_code
_entity_poly.pdbx_strand_id
1 'polypeptide(L)'
;MDAALHARCVYFHERLTAHPLSFPFLAPVDPVAMNLPTYLDIISSPMDLSTMWTKLQAHEYDSPDAYRRDMVLMFENAIEFNKADTHEDSVGEMAKKLLALSLDEWEKTFSEEATTDWKQVTESQLQAQVIQRARDAQMVLRWKNESFVARFNRDKLEQRNLFAAAQETA
;
A
#
# COMPACT_ATOMS: atom_id res chain seq x y z
N MET A 1 -1.27 -6.99 11.12
CA MET A 1 -0.25 -5.92 11.00
C MET A 1 -0.94 -4.54 10.96
N ASP A 2 -0.36 -3.50 11.56
CA ASP A 2 -0.94 -2.14 11.48
C ASP A 2 -0.82 -1.53 10.08
N ALA A 3 -1.58 -0.46 9.82
CA ALA A 3 -1.68 0.15 8.49
C ALA A 3 -0.34 0.77 8.01
N ALA A 4 0.49 1.30 8.92
CA ALA A 4 1.76 1.90 8.54
C ALA A 4 2.79 0.83 8.15
N LEU A 5 2.85 -0.26 8.92
CA LEU A 5 3.67 -1.42 8.61
C LEU A 5 3.20 -2.12 7.33
N HIS A 6 1.88 -2.22 7.12
CA HIS A 6 1.31 -2.75 5.87
C HIS A 6 1.71 -1.90 4.67
N ALA A 7 1.60 -0.57 4.75
CA ALA A 7 2.02 0.33 3.68
C ALA A 7 3.51 0.20 3.35
N ARG A 8 4.38 -0.05 4.35
CA ARG A 8 5.79 -0.34 4.11
C ARG A 8 6.02 -1.67 3.40
N CYS A 9 5.30 -2.72 3.79
CA CYS A 9 5.35 -3.99 3.07
C CYS A 9 4.91 -3.83 1.61
N VAL A 10 3.87 -3.03 1.34
CA VAL A 10 3.42 -2.72 -0.03
C VAL A 10 4.53 -2.01 -0.81
N TYR A 11 5.09 -0.93 -0.26
CA TYR A 11 6.20 -0.20 -0.88
C TYR A 11 7.41 -1.10 -1.19
N PHE A 12 7.79 -1.93 -0.21
CA PHE A 12 8.88 -2.88 -0.37
C PHE A 12 8.57 -3.93 -1.46
N HIS A 13 7.34 -4.45 -1.48
CA HIS A 13 6.90 -5.44 -2.47
C HIS A 13 6.95 -4.89 -3.90
N GLU A 14 6.50 -3.65 -4.12
CA GLU A 14 6.55 -2.99 -5.42
C GLU A 14 7.99 -2.84 -5.92
N ARG A 15 8.92 -2.48 -5.04
CA ARG A 15 10.36 -2.38 -5.36
C ARG A 15 10.98 -3.73 -5.70
N LEU A 16 10.64 -4.76 -4.91
CA LEU A 16 11.11 -6.12 -5.15
C LEU A 16 10.61 -6.65 -6.51
N THR A 17 9.35 -6.40 -6.84
CA THR A 17 8.71 -6.79 -8.10
C THR A 17 9.31 -6.06 -9.30
N ALA A 18 9.64 -4.76 -9.16
CA ALA A 18 10.24 -3.97 -10.23
C ALA A 18 11.73 -4.26 -10.47
N HIS A 19 12.39 -5.04 -9.62
CA HIS A 19 13.81 -5.34 -9.75
C HIS A 19 14.09 -6.18 -11.02
N PRO A 20 15.16 -5.90 -11.82
CA PRO A 20 15.42 -6.63 -13.07
C PRO A 20 15.57 -8.16 -12.94
N LEU A 21 15.99 -8.63 -11.77
CA LEU A 21 16.13 -10.07 -11.47
C LEU A 21 14.84 -10.73 -10.98
N SER A 22 13.73 -9.99 -10.85
CA SER A 22 12.49 -10.52 -10.26
C SER A 22 11.72 -11.47 -11.18
N PHE A 23 11.98 -11.45 -12.48
CA PHE A 23 11.15 -12.10 -13.50
C PHE A 23 10.85 -13.60 -13.27
N PRO A 24 11.74 -14.45 -12.72
CA PRO A 24 11.41 -15.86 -12.44
C PRO A 24 10.45 -16.05 -11.27
N PHE A 25 10.31 -15.02 -10.43
CA PHE A 25 9.58 -15.07 -9.16
C PHE A 25 8.22 -14.37 -9.24
N LEU A 26 7.85 -13.81 -10.40
CA LEU A 26 6.63 -13.01 -10.57
C LEU A 26 5.34 -13.84 -10.48
N ALA A 27 5.41 -15.14 -10.76
CA ALA A 27 4.27 -16.04 -10.79
C ALA A 27 4.64 -17.41 -10.22
N PRO A 28 3.65 -18.24 -9.80
CA PRO A 28 3.92 -19.58 -9.31
C PRO A 28 4.67 -20.41 -10.35
N VAL A 29 5.61 -21.24 -9.91
CA VAL A 29 6.19 -22.29 -10.77
C VAL A 29 5.07 -23.26 -11.16
N ASP A 30 4.94 -23.52 -12.46
CA ASP A 30 4.03 -24.54 -13.00
C ASP A 30 4.86 -25.79 -13.38
N PRO A 31 4.91 -26.82 -12.52
CA PRO A 31 5.74 -27.99 -12.77
C PRO A 31 5.33 -28.78 -14.01
N VAL A 32 4.05 -28.72 -14.40
CA VAL A 32 3.54 -29.46 -15.56
C VAL A 32 3.92 -28.71 -16.84
N ALA A 33 3.63 -27.41 -16.91
CA ALA A 33 3.95 -26.60 -18.08
C ALA A 33 5.46 -26.46 -18.31
N MET A 34 6.26 -26.46 -17.24
CA MET A 34 7.72 -26.36 -17.29
C MET A 34 8.45 -27.72 -17.36
N ASN A 35 7.71 -28.84 -17.36
CA ASN A 35 8.26 -30.20 -17.37
C ASN A 35 9.26 -30.46 -16.22
N LEU A 36 8.87 -30.09 -15.00
CA LEU A 36 9.63 -30.25 -13.76
C LEU A 36 8.97 -31.32 -12.85
N PRO A 37 8.99 -32.61 -13.23
CA PRO A 37 8.20 -33.65 -12.56
C PRO A 37 8.56 -33.86 -11.08
N THR A 38 9.77 -33.48 -10.67
CA THR A 38 10.28 -33.64 -9.29
C THR A 38 10.16 -32.36 -8.46
N TYR A 39 9.58 -31.27 -8.99
CA TYR A 39 9.54 -29.99 -8.29
C TYR A 39 8.86 -30.09 -6.93
N LEU A 40 7.68 -30.71 -6.87
CA LEU A 40 6.91 -30.84 -5.62
C LEU A 40 7.45 -31.94 -4.68
N ASP A 41 8.36 -32.80 -5.17
CA ASP A 41 9.08 -33.75 -4.32
C ASP A 41 10.22 -33.07 -3.54
N ILE A 42 10.80 -32.02 -4.14
CA ILE A 42 11.91 -31.25 -3.57
C ILE A 42 11.37 -30.05 -2.77
N ILE A 43 10.40 -29.33 -3.33
CA ILE A 43 9.86 -28.08 -2.80
C ILE A 43 8.49 -28.33 -2.16
N SER A 44 8.47 -28.37 -0.83
CA SER A 44 7.26 -28.66 -0.06
C SER A 44 6.27 -27.50 0.05
N SER A 45 6.74 -26.26 -0.07
CA SER A 45 5.90 -25.07 0.11
C SER A 45 6.27 -24.02 -0.93
N PRO A 46 5.73 -24.12 -2.16
CA PRO A 46 5.96 -23.13 -3.21
C PRO A 46 5.52 -21.73 -2.77
N MET A 47 6.24 -20.71 -3.24
CA MET A 47 5.92 -19.30 -3.01
C MET A 47 6.42 -18.48 -4.19
N ASP A 48 5.73 -17.37 -4.46
CA ASP A 48 6.05 -16.42 -5.54
C ASP A 48 5.47 -15.03 -5.19
N LEU A 49 5.90 -14.01 -5.92
CA LEU A 49 5.52 -12.62 -5.66
C LEU A 49 4.03 -12.36 -5.86
N SER A 50 3.36 -12.98 -6.83
CA SER A 50 1.92 -12.78 -7.03
C SER A 50 1.09 -13.39 -5.89
N THR A 51 1.51 -14.54 -5.37
CA THR A 51 0.92 -15.15 -4.18
C THR A 51 1.14 -14.27 -2.96
N MET A 52 2.37 -13.79 -2.73
CA MET A 52 2.67 -12.87 -1.64
C MET A 52 1.87 -11.56 -1.73
N TRP A 53 1.71 -11.01 -2.94
CA TRP A 53 0.88 -9.81 -3.16
C TRP A 53 -0.56 -10.06 -2.77
N THR A 54 -1.13 -11.19 -3.19
CA THR A 54 -2.50 -11.57 -2.85
C THR A 54 -2.69 -11.67 -1.34
N LYS A 55 -1.78 -12.36 -0.64
CA LYS A 55 -1.79 -12.47 0.83
C LYS A 55 -1.67 -11.10 1.51
N LEU A 56 -0.81 -10.22 0.98
CA LEU A 56 -0.61 -8.88 1.50
C LEU A 56 -1.86 -8.01 1.34
N GLN A 57 -2.51 -8.03 0.17
CA GLN A 57 -3.75 -7.28 -0.08
C GLN A 57 -4.93 -7.83 0.73
N ALA A 58 -4.97 -9.14 0.97
CA ALA A 58 -5.97 -9.80 1.82
C ALA A 58 -5.71 -9.61 3.33
N HIS A 59 -4.65 -8.88 3.72
CA HIS A 59 -4.24 -8.68 5.11
C HIS A 59 -3.94 -9.99 5.88
N GLU A 60 -3.47 -11.03 5.18
CA GLU A 60 -3.16 -12.34 5.78
C GLU A 60 -1.83 -12.36 6.55
N TYR A 61 -1.01 -11.31 6.41
CA TYR A 61 0.23 -11.17 7.17
C TYR A 61 -0.03 -10.44 8.50
N ASP A 62 0.09 -11.18 9.60
CA ASP A 62 -0.07 -10.64 10.95
C ASP A 62 1.05 -9.65 11.33
N SER A 63 2.25 -9.80 10.76
CA SER A 63 3.40 -8.91 10.97
C SER A 63 4.28 -8.77 9.71
N PRO A 64 5.14 -7.74 9.63
CA PRO A 64 6.14 -7.63 8.57
C PRO A 64 7.03 -8.87 8.47
N ASP A 65 7.41 -9.46 9.61
CA ASP A 65 8.23 -10.68 9.63
C ASP A 65 7.52 -11.87 8.98
N ALA A 66 6.19 -11.94 9.03
CA ALA A 66 5.43 -12.98 8.32
C ALA A 66 5.57 -12.83 6.81
N TYR A 67 5.49 -11.60 6.29
CA TYR A 67 5.76 -11.31 4.87
C TYR A 67 7.22 -11.63 4.51
N ARG A 68 8.19 -11.22 5.35
CA ARG A 68 9.61 -11.50 5.14
C ARG A 68 9.90 -13.00 5.07
N ARG A 69 9.25 -13.81 5.91
CA ARG A 69 9.44 -15.28 5.89
C ARG A 69 9.03 -15.87 4.54
N ASP A 70 7.91 -15.45 3.96
CA ASP A 70 7.50 -15.91 2.63
C ASP A 70 8.46 -15.44 1.53
N MET A 71 8.97 -14.20 1.63
CA MET A 71 10.00 -13.70 0.71
C MET A 71 11.26 -14.56 0.75
N VAL A 72 11.75 -14.88 1.95
CA VAL A 72 12.93 -15.72 2.14
C VAL A 72 12.66 -17.14 1.63
N LEU A 73 11.52 -17.73 1.98
CA LEU A 73 11.10 -19.05 1.52
C LEU A 73 11.08 -19.15 -0.01
N MET A 74 10.52 -18.16 -0.69
CA MET A 74 10.50 -18.08 -2.16
C MET A 74 11.91 -18.19 -2.75
N PHE A 75 12.87 -17.43 -2.21
CA PHE A 75 14.25 -17.47 -2.68
C PHE A 75 14.97 -18.77 -2.27
N GLU A 76 14.78 -19.27 -1.05
CA GLU A 76 15.36 -20.53 -0.59
C GLU A 76 14.88 -21.72 -1.43
N ASN A 77 13.59 -21.77 -1.78
CA ASN A 77 13.04 -22.78 -2.68
C ASN A 77 13.72 -22.74 -4.06
N ALA A 78 13.91 -21.53 -4.61
CA ALA A 78 14.57 -21.36 -5.89
C ALA A 78 16.05 -21.77 -5.82
N ILE A 79 16.75 -21.46 -4.73
CA ILE A 79 18.14 -21.86 -4.51
C ILE A 79 18.26 -23.38 -4.41
N GLU A 80 17.38 -24.02 -3.64
CA GLU A 80 17.41 -25.47 -3.40
C GLU A 80 17.09 -26.25 -4.68
N PHE A 81 16.04 -25.86 -5.41
CA PHE A 81 15.65 -26.56 -6.64
C PHE A 81 16.72 -26.42 -7.74
N ASN A 82 17.35 -25.24 -7.85
CA ASN A 82 18.30 -24.93 -8.92
C ASN A 82 19.77 -25.16 -8.54
N LYS A 83 20.08 -25.78 -7.38
CA LYS A 83 21.46 -25.88 -6.87
C LYS A 83 22.46 -26.64 -7.75
N ALA A 84 21.97 -27.48 -8.67
CA ALA A 84 22.81 -28.21 -9.62
C ALA A 84 23.22 -27.37 -10.83
N ASP A 85 22.50 -26.28 -11.10
CA ASP A 85 22.82 -25.34 -12.17
C ASP A 85 23.84 -24.32 -11.67
N THR A 86 25.05 -24.38 -12.22
CA THR A 86 26.18 -23.53 -11.81
C THR A 86 26.39 -22.32 -12.72
N HIS A 87 25.50 -22.07 -13.69
CA HIS A 87 25.63 -20.89 -14.55
C HIS A 87 25.35 -19.61 -13.76
N GLU A 88 26.07 -18.53 -14.08
CA GLU A 88 25.99 -17.25 -13.36
C GLU A 88 24.61 -16.56 -13.52
N ASP A 89 23.94 -16.84 -14.63
CA ASP A 89 22.60 -16.39 -14.99
C ASP A 89 21.51 -17.42 -14.63
N SER A 90 21.84 -18.47 -13.88
CA SER A 90 20.84 -19.42 -13.38
C SER A 90 19.86 -18.75 -12.40
N VAL A 91 18.65 -19.30 -12.32
CA VAL A 91 17.63 -18.84 -11.36
C VAL A 91 18.12 -18.94 -9.91
N GLY A 92 18.95 -19.95 -9.60
CA GLY A 92 19.56 -20.11 -8.28
C GLY A 92 20.51 -18.96 -7.93
N GLU A 93 21.36 -18.54 -8.85
CA GLU A 93 22.25 -17.39 -8.65
C GLU A 93 21.48 -16.06 -8.62
N MET A 94 20.43 -15.90 -9.43
CA MET A 94 19.53 -14.74 -9.34
C MET A 94 18.84 -14.66 -7.98
N ALA A 95 18.37 -15.79 -7.44
CA ALA A 95 17.73 -15.87 -6.13
C ALA A 95 18.70 -15.47 -5.00
N LYS A 96 19.95 -15.95 -5.02
CA LYS A 96 20.98 -15.56 -4.04
C LYS A 96 21.24 -14.06 -4.07
N LYS A 97 21.45 -13.50 -5.27
CA LYS A 97 21.73 -12.07 -5.49
C LYS A 97 20.56 -11.22 -4.99
N LEU A 98 19.34 -11.55 -5.41
CA LEU A 98 18.14 -10.79 -5.05
C LEU A 98 17.77 -10.94 -3.58
N LEU A 99 17.94 -12.12 -2.97
CA LEU A 99 17.76 -12.33 -1.54
C LEU A 99 18.68 -11.40 -0.73
N ALA A 100 19.98 -11.37 -1.04
CA ALA A 100 20.94 -10.52 -0.34
C ALA A 100 20.57 -9.03 -0.44
N LEU A 101 20.24 -8.55 -1.65
CA LEU A 101 19.78 -7.17 -1.87
C LEU A 101 18.48 -6.87 -1.12
N SER A 102 17.52 -7.80 -1.14
CA SER A 102 16.22 -7.63 -0.48
C SER A 102 16.35 -7.59 1.04
N LEU A 103 17.28 -8.35 1.64
CA LEU A 103 17.53 -8.32 3.08
C LEU A 103 18.23 -7.01 3.50
N ASP A 104 19.17 -6.51 2.71
CA ASP A 104 19.80 -5.21 2.97
C ASP A 104 18.76 -4.06 2.87
N GLU A 105 17.91 -4.08 1.85
CA GLU A 105 16.81 -3.12 1.70
C GLU A 105 15.75 -3.27 2.81
N TRP A 106 15.53 -4.50 3.29
CA TRP A 106 14.61 -4.78 4.39
C TRP A 106 15.06 -4.07 5.67
N GLU A 107 16.33 -4.25 6.06
CA GLU A 107 16.87 -3.60 7.25
C GLU A 107 16.74 -2.08 7.16
N LYS A 108 17.00 -1.49 5.98
CA LYS A 108 16.81 -0.03 5.76
C LYS A 108 15.36 0.40 5.85
N THR A 109 14.42 -0.41 5.39
CA THR A 109 12.98 -0.07 5.35
C THR A 109 12.32 -0.23 6.72
N PHE A 110 12.81 -1.16 7.53
CA PHE A 110 12.20 -1.55 8.80
C PHE A 110 13.06 -1.24 10.04
N SER A 111 14.19 -0.53 9.90
CA SER A 111 14.98 -0.06 11.06
C SER A 111 14.17 0.86 12.00
N GLU A 112 14.65 1.04 13.22
CA GLU A 112 14.03 1.97 14.17
C GLU A 112 14.06 3.43 13.69
N GLU A 113 15.14 3.86 13.02
CA GLU A 113 15.23 5.20 12.44
C GLU A 113 14.21 5.38 11.31
N ALA A 114 14.15 4.44 10.37
CA ALA A 114 13.13 4.43 9.31
C ALA A 114 11.72 4.38 9.90
N THR A 115 11.55 3.69 11.04
CA THR A 115 10.27 3.60 11.72
C THR A 115 9.79 4.92 12.29
N THR A 116 10.72 5.73 12.78
CA THR A 116 10.44 7.05 13.34
C THR A 116 10.09 8.06 12.24
N ASP A 117 10.82 8.05 11.13
CA ASP A 117 10.57 8.94 9.99
C ASP A 117 9.18 8.70 9.35
N TRP A 118 8.84 7.44 9.11
CA TRP A 118 7.53 7.07 8.57
C TRP A 118 6.36 7.45 9.48
N LYS A 119 6.52 7.38 10.80
CA LYS A 119 5.49 7.86 11.75
C LYS A 119 5.27 9.37 11.58
N GLN A 120 6.34 10.15 11.43
CA GLN A 120 6.24 11.60 11.21
C GLN A 120 5.62 11.94 9.84
N VAL A 121 5.99 11.23 8.78
CA VAL A 121 5.43 11.43 7.44
C VAL A 121 3.92 11.13 7.44
N THR A 122 3.52 10.00 8.01
CA THR A 122 2.09 9.60 8.06
C THR A 122 1.27 10.55 8.93
N GLU A 123 1.79 10.97 10.09
CA GLU A 123 1.14 11.96 10.95
C GLU A 123 1.00 13.32 10.26
N SER A 124 2.05 13.78 9.56
CA SER A 124 2.01 15.03 8.80
C SER A 124 0.99 14.99 7.66
N GLN A 125 0.89 13.86 6.95
CA GLN A 125 -0.11 13.66 5.89
C GLN A 125 -1.53 13.65 6.45
N LEU A 126 -1.76 12.96 7.57
CA LEU A 126 -3.06 12.94 8.24
C LEU A 126 -3.46 14.34 8.71
N GLN A 127 -2.52 15.07 9.31
CA GLN A 127 -2.73 16.45 9.75
C GLN A 127 -3.08 17.37 8.57
N ALA A 128 -2.37 17.23 7.44
CA ALA A 128 -2.67 17.98 6.22
C ALA A 128 -4.08 17.67 5.67
N GLN A 129 -4.50 16.39 5.67
CA GLN A 129 -5.85 16.00 5.25
C GLN A 129 -6.93 16.57 6.17
N VAL A 130 -6.72 16.56 7.50
CA VAL A 130 -7.65 17.14 8.47
C VAL A 130 -7.80 18.65 8.25
N ILE A 131 -6.68 19.36 8.06
CA ILE A 131 -6.69 20.80 7.75
C ILE A 131 -7.43 21.07 6.45
N GLN A 132 -7.20 20.26 5.41
CA GLN A 132 -7.87 20.43 4.12
C GLN A 132 -9.38 20.21 4.25
N ARG A 133 -9.82 19.16 4.93
CA ARG A 133 -11.25 18.91 5.19
C ARG A 133 -11.89 20.04 5.98
N ALA A 134 -11.19 20.61 6.96
CA ALA A 134 -11.69 21.75 7.72
C ALA A 134 -11.86 23.00 6.83
N ARG A 135 -10.88 23.28 5.95
CA ARG A 135 -10.97 24.36 4.95
C ARG A 135 -12.14 24.16 3.99
N ASP A 136 -12.30 22.94 3.48
CA ASP A 136 -13.39 22.60 2.57
C ASP A 136 -14.76 22.74 3.26
N ALA A 137 -14.88 22.27 4.50
CA ALA A 137 -16.10 22.42 5.30
C ALA A 137 -16.44 23.90 5.57
N GLN A 138 -15.44 24.72 5.91
CA GLN A 138 -15.62 26.16 6.06
C GLN A 138 -16.02 26.83 4.74
N MET A 139 -15.41 26.43 3.62
CA MET A 139 -15.76 26.93 2.30
C MET A 139 -17.21 26.57 1.94
N VAL A 140 -17.64 25.33 2.21
CA VAL A 140 -19.02 24.88 2.00
C VAL A 140 -20.01 25.65 2.86
N LEU A 141 -19.69 25.89 4.14
CA LEU A 141 -20.53 26.68 5.04
C LEU A 141 -20.68 28.12 4.53
N ARG A 142 -19.56 28.73 4.10
CA ARG A 142 -19.54 30.07 3.52
C ARG A 142 -20.37 30.12 2.23
N TRP A 143 -20.18 29.18 1.31
CA TRP A 143 -20.95 29.08 0.07
C TRP A 143 -22.45 28.93 0.34
N LYS A 144 -22.86 28.12 1.31
CA LYS A 144 -24.28 27.98 1.70
C LYS A 144 -24.86 29.33 2.16
N ASN A 145 -24.15 30.05 3.02
CA ASN A 145 -24.58 31.35 3.56
C ASN A 145 -24.59 32.48 2.52
N GLU A 146 -23.67 32.41 1.55
CA GLU A 146 -23.50 33.39 0.48
C GLU A 146 -24.17 32.96 -0.84
N SER A 147 -24.92 31.85 -0.84
CA SER A 147 -25.59 31.34 -2.05
C SER A 147 -26.69 32.27 -2.54
N PHE A 148 -27.04 32.18 -3.83
CA PHE A 148 -28.19 32.90 -4.40
C PHE A 148 -29.48 32.58 -3.64
N VAL A 149 -29.68 31.32 -3.24
CA VAL A 149 -30.85 30.88 -2.46
C VAL A 149 -30.87 31.55 -1.08
N ALA A 150 -29.73 31.62 -0.38
CA ALA A 150 -29.65 32.31 0.90
C ALA A 150 -29.91 33.81 0.78
N ARG A 151 -29.40 34.46 -0.27
CA ARG A 151 -29.71 35.87 -0.59
C ARG A 151 -31.20 36.06 -0.86
N PHE A 152 -31.77 35.28 -1.76
CA PHE A 152 -33.18 35.37 -2.14
C PHE A 152 -34.12 35.12 -0.95
N ASN A 153 -33.79 34.17 -0.07
CA ASN A 153 -34.55 33.91 1.14
C ASN A 153 -34.49 35.09 2.13
N ARG A 154 -33.34 35.77 2.26
CA ARG A 154 -33.24 37.01 3.04
C ARG A 154 -34.13 38.10 2.46
N ASP A 155 -34.05 38.34 1.15
CA ASP A 155 -34.85 39.39 0.49
C ASP A 155 -36.35 39.16 0.67
N LYS A 156 -36.81 37.90 0.56
CA LYS A 156 -38.21 37.55 0.85
C LYS A 156 -38.61 37.83 2.30
N LEU A 157 -37.73 37.53 3.25
CA LEU A 157 -37.98 37.77 4.67
C LEU A 157 -38.05 39.27 4.99
N GLU A 158 -37.15 40.06 4.40
CA GLU A 158 -37.18 41.52 4.50
C GLU A 158 -38.45 42.11 3.89
N GLN A 159 -38.85 41.68 2.69
CA GLN A 159 -40.10 42.13 2.08
C GLN A 159 -41.32 41.79 2.95
N ARG A 160 -41.37 40.58 3.50
CA ARG A 160 -42.45 40.18 4.42
C ARG A 160 -42.48 41.07 5.67
N ASN A 161 -41.33 41.36 6.27
CA ASN A 161 -41.24 42.17 7.48
C ASN A 161 -41.61 43.64 7.20
N LEU A 162 -41.20 44.19 6.05
CA LEU A 162 -41.59 45.54 5.61
C LEU A 162 -43.10 45.64 5.39
N PHE A 163 -43.71 44.62 4.78
CA PHE A 163 -45.15 44.56 4.60
C PHE A 163 -45.90 44.51 5.94
N ALA A 164 -45.41 43.71 6.89
CA ALA A 164 -46.00 43.64 8.22
C ALA A 164 -45.90 44.98 8.98
N ALA A 165 -44.74 45.64 8.94
CA ALA A 165 -44.53 46.94 9.60
C ALA A 165 -45.38 48.07 9.00
N ALA A 166 -45.65 48.02 7.68
CA ALA A 166 -46.54 48.98 7.03
C ALA A 166 -48.03 48.78 7.41
N GLN A 167 -48.41 47.58 7.85
CA GLN A 167 -49.77 47.30 8.34
C GLN A 167 -49.98 47.69 9.81
N GLU A 168 -48.92 47.83 10.61
CA GLU A 168 -49.00 48.27 12.01
C GLU A 168 -48.97 49.81 12.17
N THR A 169 -48.61 50.55 11.12
CA THR A 169 -48.49 52.02 11.12
C THR A 169 -49.65 52.75 10.44
N ALA A 170 -50.68 52.02 9.99
CA ALA A 170 -51.91 52.54 9.38
C ALA A 170 -53.12 52.33 10.30
#